data_AF-G7WQ04-F1
#
_entry.id   AF-G7WQ04-F1
#
_cell.length_a   1.000
_cell.length_b   1.000
_cell.length_c   1.000
_cell.angle_alpha   90.00
_cell.angle_beta   90.00
_cell.angle_gamma   90.00
#
_symmetry.space_group_name_H-M   'P 1'
#
loop_
_entity.id
_entity.type
_entity.pdbx_description
1 polymer ?
#
loop_
_entity_poly.entity_id
_entity_poly.type
_entity_poly.pdbx_seq_one_letter_code
_entity_poly.pdbx_strand_id
1 'polypeptide(L)'
;MICSRCGLCCINLDIFIINPRSIRPDGTLDPGDPEAMIRKPAGERCTHLAFTGEVALCAIHDLPCYRGTPCDRFETIGPADGPCTLRGYLQSQGV
;
A
#
# COMPACT_ATOMS: atom_id res chain seq x y z
N MET A 1 4.08 11.73 3.05
CA MET A 1 4.65 12.03 1.72
C MET A 1 4.12 11.00 0.74
N ILE A 2 3.65 11.42 -0.44
CA ILE A 2 3.08 10.54 -1.47
C ILE A 2 4.21 9.68 -2.05
N CYS A 3 4.01 8.36 -2.14
CA CYS A 3 4.94 7.47 -2.83
C CYS A 3 4.80 7.64 -4.35
N SER A 4 5.59 8.53 -4.94
CA SER A 4 5.51 8.87 -6.39
C SER A 4 6.43 8.03 -7.29
N ARG A 5 7.09 6.99 -6.77
CA ARG A 5 8.25 6.39 -7.48
C ARG A 5 7.91 5.22 -8.39
N CYS A 6 7.18 4.22 -7.91
CA CYS A 6 6.97 3.00 -8.70
C CYS A 6 5.75 2.15 -8.33
N GLY A 7 4.96 2.52 -7.31
CA GLY A 7 3.84 1.71 -6.82
C GLY A 7 4.23 0.36 -6.18
N LEU A 8 5.47 -0.10 -6.33
CA LEU A 8 5.96 -1.40 -5.85
C LEU A 8 6.50 -1.37 -4.42
N CYS A 9 6.10 -0.39 -3.61
CA CYS A 9 6.66 -0.21 -2.26
C CYS A 9 6.55 -1.47 -1.39
N CYS A 10 5.44 -2.20 -1.48
CA CYS A 10 5.19 -3.40 -0.68
C CYS A 10 5.51 -4.74 -1.39
N ILE A 11 6.18 -4.73 -2.55
CA ILE A 11 6.42 -5.96 -3.34
C ILE A 11 7.12 -7.05 -2.53
N ASN A 12 8.11 -6.68 -1.71
CA ASN A 12 8.90 -7.62 -0.91
C ASN A 12 8.32 -7.87 0.50
N LEU A 13 7.13 -7.35 0.80
CA LEU A 13 6.53 -7.46 2.13
C LEU A 13 5.36 -8.44 2.13
N ASP A 14 5.28 -9.18 3.22
CA ASP A 14 4.06 -9.82 3.67
C ASP A 14 3.30 -8.83 4.55
N ILE A 15 2.14 -8.37 4.09
CA ILE A 15 1.42 -7.26 4.70
C ILE A 15 -0.09 -7.34 4.45
N PHE A 16 -0.88 -6.82 5.39
CA PHE A 16 -2.31 -6.58 5.15
C PHE A 16 -2.52 -5.31 4.34
N ILE A 17 -3.27 -5.44 3.25
CA ILE A 17 -3.73 -4.33 2.41
C ILE A 17 -5.25 -4.27 2.44
N ILE A 18 -5.81 -3.12 2.08
CA ILE A 18 -7.25 -2.99 1.90
C ILE A 18 -7.75 -4.00 0.85
N ASN A 19 -8.91 -4.59 1.09
CA ASN A 19 -9.62 -5.35 0.07
C ASN A 19 -10.29 -4.38 -0.92
N PRO A 20 -9.94 -4.41 -2.22
CA PRO A 20 -10.56 -3.51 -3.19
C PRO A 20 -12.09 -3.63 -3.26
N ARG A 21 -12.65 -4.80 -2.93
CA ARG A 21 -14.10 -5.03 -2.93
C ARG A 21 -14.83 -4.32 -1.78
N SER A 22 -14.10 -3.94 -0.75
CA SER A 22 -14.63 -3.27 0.45
C SER A 22 -14.60 -1.75 0.33
N ILE A 23 -13.96 -1.21 -0.71
CA ILE A 23 -13.87 0.23 -0.96
C ILE A 23 -15.22 0.72 -1.49
N ARG A 24 -15.83 1.64 -0.75
CA ARG A 24 -17.10 2.29 -1.13
C ARG A 24 -16.86 3.30 -2.26
N PRO A 25 -17.91 3.71 -3.00
CA PRO A 25 -17.78 4.69 -4.10
C PRO A 25 -17.17 6.04 -3.69
N ASP A 26 -17.27 6.42 -2.42
CA ASP A 26 -16.67 7.64 -1.86
C ASP A 26 -15.20 7.45 -1.40
N GLY A 27 -14.63 6.26 -1.62
CA GLY A 27 -13.28 5.91 -1.22
C GLY A 27 -13.12 5.61 0.27
N THR A 28 -14.20 5.45 1.03
CA THR A 28 -14.17 5.03 2.44
C THR A 28 -14.29 3.50 2.58
N LEU A 29 -14.14 3.00 3.80
CA LEU A 29 -14.43 1.60 4.18
C LEU A 29 -15.61 1.54 5.13
N ASP A 30 -16.31 0.41 5.14
CA ASP A 30 -17.20 0.06 6.24
C ASP A 30 -16.38 -0.40 7.46
N PRO A 31 -16.47 0.28 8.62
CA PRO A 31 -15.78 -0.17 9.83
C PRO A 31 -16.21 -1.56 10.32
N GLY A 32 -17.42 -2.01 9.92
CA GLY A 32 -17.96 -3.31 10.30
C GLY A 32 -17.66 -4.44 9.31
N ASP A 33 -16.96 -4.17 8.20
CA ASP A 33 -16.65 -5.20 7.21
C ASP A 33 -15.48 -6.08 7.67
N PRO A 34 -15.73 -7.38 8.00
CA PRO A 34 -14.67 -8.28 8.42
C PRO A 34 -13.66 -8.59 7.30
N GLU A 35 -14.03 -8.35 6.04
CA GLU A 35 -13.21 -8.62 4.86
C GLU A 35 -12.48 -7.35 4.36
N ALA A 36 -12.51 -6.25 5.11
CA ALA A 36 -11.94 -4.96 4.72
C ALA A 36 -10.41 -5.02 4.48
N MET A 37 -9.73 -6.02 5.05
CA MET A 37 -8.30 -6.21 4.94
C MET A 37 -7.99 -7.62 4.42
N ILE A 38 -7.13 -7.71 3.41
CA ILE A 38 -6.63 -8.98 2.86
C ILE A 38 -5.12 -9.08 3.01
N ARG A 39 -4.61 -10.29 3.16
CA ARG A 39 -3.16 -10.53 3.20
C ARG A 39 -2.60 -10.49 1.77
N LYS A 40 -1.52 -9.73 1.61
CA LYS A 40 -0.69 -9.69 0.41
C LYS A 40 0.66 -10.36 0.74
N PRO A 41 0.99 -11.52 0.16
CA PRO A 41 2.27 -12.20 0.40
C PRO A 41 3.46 -11.46 -0.21
N ALA A 42 4.66 -11.63 0.36
CA ALA A 42 5.89 -11.14 -0.24
C ALA A 42 6.12 -11.75 -1.64
N GLY A 43 6.63 -10.97 -2.58
CA GLY A 43 6.84 -11.35 -3.99
C GLY A 43 5.62 -11.14 -4.89
N GLU A 44 4.41 -11.01 -4.34
CA GLU A 44 3.20 -10.79 -5.14
C GLU A 44 2.94 -9.31 -5.42
N ARG A 45 2.26 -9.02 -6.55
CA ARG A 45 1.85 -7.64 -6.86
C ARG A 45 0.68 -7.24 -5.97
N CYS A 46 0.72 -6.02 -5.45
CA CYS A 46 -0.43 -5.45 -4.73
C CYS A 46 -1.61 -5.26 -5.69
N THR A 47 -2.81 -5.63 -5.25
CA THR A 47 -4.05 -5.51 -6.02
C THR A 47 -4.46 -4.07 -6.28
N HIS A 48 -3.92 -3.10 -5.52
CA HIS A 48 -4.16 -1.67 -5.75
C HIS A 48 -3.30 -1.08 -6.88
N LEU A 49 -2.42 -1.86 -7.51
CA LEU A 49 -1.56 -1.34 -8.57
C LEU A 49 -2.32 -1.23 -9.89
N ALA A 50 -2.38 -0.01 -10.41
CA ALA A 50 -2.73 0.27 -11.79
C ALA A 50 -1.45 0.43 -12.62
N PHE A 51 -1.37 -0.26 -13.75
CA PHE A 51 -0.21 -0.24 -14.65
C PHE A 51 -0.52 0.57 -15.90
N THR A 52 0.35 1.51 -16.25
CA THR A 52 0.34 2.22 -17.53
C THR A 52 1.70 2.02 -18.19
N GLY A 53 1.80 1.01 -19.06
CA GLY A 53 3.08 0.56 -19.60
C GLY A 53 3.97 -0.02 -18.49
N GLU A 54 5.18 0.54 -18.33
CA GLU A 54 6.15 0.11 -17.31
C GLU A 54 5.95 0.82 -15.95
N VAL A 55 5.06 1.81 -15.89
CA VAL A 55 4.80 2.58 -14.67
C VAL A 55 3.66 1.92 -13.89
N ALA A 56 3.87 1.69 -12.59
CA ALA A 56 2.82 1.27 -11.68
C ALA A 56 2.51 2.36 -10.65
N LEU A 57 1.23 2.61 -10.41
CA LEU A 57 0.71 3.58 -9.46
C LEU A 57 -0.30 2.91 -8.52
N CYS A 58 -0.33 3.33 -7.26
CA CYS A 58 -1.34 2.86 -6.33
C CYS A 58 -2.66 3.62 -6.57
N ALA A 59 -3.71 2.91 -6.96
CA ALA A 59 -5.01 3.47 -7.32
C ALA A 59 -5.80 4.04 -6.13
N ILE A 60 -5.39 3.72 -4.90
CA ILE A 60 -6.11 4.12 -3.69
C ILE A 60 -5.38 5.19 -2.88
N HIS A 61 -4.21 5.65 -3.33
CA HIS A 61 -3.34 6.51 -2.53
C HIS A 61 -4.01 7.83 -2.11
N ASP A 62 -4.90 8.35 -2.93
CA ASP A 62 -5.63 9.59 -2.67
C ASP A 62 -7.00 9.35 -2.01
N LEU A 63 -7.39 8.09 -1.78
CA LEU A 63 -8.67 7.75 -1.17
C LEU A 63 -8.63 7.86 0.36
N PRO A 64 -9.73 8.26 1.02
CA PRO A 64 -9.82 8.33 2.47
C PRO A 64 -9.42 7.04 3.18
N CYS A 65 -9.79 5.88 2.63
CA CYS A 65 -9.51 4.58 3.21
C CYS A 65 -8.02 4.28 3.36
N TYR A 66 -7.16 4.88 2.53
CA TYR A 66 -5.72 4.66 2.60
C TYR A 66 -5.13 5.06 3.95
N ARG A 67 -5.66 6.12 4.57
CA ARG A 67 -5.13 6.68 5.83
C ARG A 67 -5.29 5.71 7.00
N GLY A 68 -4.26 5.61 7.84
CA GLY A 68 -4.24 4.72 9.00
C GLY A 68 -3.96 3.25 8.67
N THR A 69 -3.88 2.88 7.40
CA THR A 69 -3.48 1.53 6.99
C THR A 69 -1.99 1.28 7.20
N PRO A 70 -1.53 0.02 7.19
CA PRO A 70 -0.09 -0.27 7.12
C PRO A 70 0.60 0.40 5.92
N CYS A 71 -0.13 0.62 4.82
CA CYS A 71 0.40 1.28 3.63
C CYS A 71 0.67 2.78 3.84
N ASP A 72 -0.12 3.46 4.68
CA ASP A 72 0.05 4.89 5.02
C ASP A 72 1.31 5.15 5.85
N ARG A 73 1.82 4.11 6.53
CA ARG A 73 3.03 4.19 7.38
C ARG A 73 4.32 4.00 6.60
N PHE A 74 4.24 3.89 5.28
CA PHE A 74 5.39 3.72 4.44
C PHE A 74 6.13 5.04 4.23
N GLU A 75 7.23 5.19 4.97
CA GLU A 75 8.23 6.21 4.70
C GLU A 75 9.33 5.63 3.82
N THR A 76 9.56 6.26 2.67
CA THR A 76 10.68 5.89 1.80
C THR A 76 11.97 6.49 2.35
N ILE A 77 12.97 5.64 2.57
CA ILE A 77 14.36 6.07 2.86
C ILE A 77 15.25 5.65 1.69
N GLY A 78 16.13 6.55 1.25
CA GLY A 78 17.20 6.25 0.31
C GLY A 78 17.23 7.16 -0.93
N PRO A 79 18.23 6.99 -1.82
CA PRO A 79 18.39 7.76 -3.05
C PRO A 79 17.17 7.64 -3.95
N ALA A 80 16.90 8.62 -4.84
CA ALA A 80 15.70 8.73 -5.69
C ALA A 80 15.54 7.63 -6.77
N ASP A 81 16.57 6.83 -6.99
CA ASP A 81 16.66 5.68 -7.91
C ASP A 81 16.79 4.30 -7.20
N GLY A 82 16.98 4.27 -5.88
CA GLY A 82 17.06 3.02 -5.11
C GLY A 82 15.71 2.29 -4.93
N PRO A 83 15.73 0.98 -4.59
CA PRO A 83 14.51 0.23 -4.27
C PRO A 83 13.78 0.85 -3.08
N CYS A 84 12.44 0.79 -3.10
CA CYS A 84 11.62 1.28 -1.98
C CYS A 84 11.97 0.53 -0.69
N THR A 85 12.51 1.26 0.28
CA THR A 85 12.82 0.75 1.62
C THR A 85 11.90 1.44 2.62
N LEU A 86 11.17 0.68 3.43
CA LEU A 86 10.00 1.17 4.17
C LEU A 86 10.27 1.23 5.68
N ARG A 87 10.64 2.40 6.19
CA ARG A 87 11.04 2.57 7.61
C ARG A 87 9.91 2.34 8.60
N GLY A 88 8.77 3.01 8.40
CA GLY A 88 7.68 3.03 9.38
C GLY A 88 7.00 1.67 9.58
N TYR A 89 7.00 0.81 8.55
CA TYR A 89 6.52 -0.56 8.70
C TYR A 89 7.47 -1.44 9.52
N LEU A 90 8.78 -1.39 9.22
CA LEU A 90 9.78 -2.17 9.96
C LEU A 90 9.80 -1.82 11.45
N GLN A 91 9.73 -0.52 11.77
CA GLN A 91 9.63 -0.05 13.15
C GLN A 91 8.37 -0.55 13.88
N SER A 92 7.24 -0.69 13.17
CA SER A 92 6.00 -1.23 13.74
C SER A 92 6.03 -2.75 13.98
N GLN A 93 6.99 -3.45 13.37
CA GLN A 93 7.23 -4.88 13.56
C GLN A 93 8.26 -5.16 14.67
N GLY A 94 8.79 -4.13 15.35
CA GLY A 94 9.80 -4.28 16.40
C GLY A 94 11.18 -4.69 15.89
N VAL A 95 11.49 -4.42 14.63
CA VAL A 95 12.80 -4.63 13.98
C VAL A 95 13.62 -3.35 13.97
#